data_AF-A0A833Y6P5-F1
#
_entry.id   AF-A0A833Y6P5-F1
#
_cell.length_a   1.000
_cell.length_b   1.000
_cell.length_c   1.000
_cell.angle_alpha   90.00
_cell.angle_beta   90.00
_cell.angle_gamma   90.00
#
_symmetry.space_group_name_H-M   'P 1'
#
loop_
_entity.id
_entity.type
_entity.pdbx_description
1 polymer ?
#
loop_
_entity_poly.entity_id
_entity_poly.type
_entity_poly.pdbx_seq_one_letter_code
_entity_poly.pdbx_strand_id
1 'polypeptide(L)'
;MEVDAFRALCRLLRSNSFLKDTRKRLTVEEQISMFTSVVAAGDEQRIVGQRFQHSTETVNAHVMNVKQTLCRLGTHLIYPTHTFGVHPTIAGNPRNYPWFEGCIGAIDGTMIDAVVPAKVREANRNRHGKVAQNVLCVCDLDMKFTFLYIGWEGSSHDARVFIDALSQGRNQFPMPLDGHYYLVDSAYPCTRGFMPPYPRERYHRSDRQGQRGFKGMTTPNDWLFEDWRNMELSPSSRAYPYAAASGHHPDMTVESARAMAAIRDDIAIRMWEAKSGH
;
A
#
# COMPACT_ATOMS: atom_id res chain seq x y z
N MET A 1 -11.24 -8.93 11.69
CA MET A 1 -11.47 -7.46 11.61
C MET A 1 -12.09 -7.02 12.91
N GLU A 2 -11.66 -5.89 13.46
CA GLU A 2 -12.29 -5.36 14.67
C GLU A 2 -13.72 -4.87 14.40
N VAL A 3 -14.57 -4.97 15.41
CA VAL A 3 -15.98 -4.59 15.35
C VAL A 3 -16.16 -3.13 14.95
N ASP A 4 -15.36 -2.21 15.47
CA ASP A 4 -15.52 -0.79 15.17
C ASP A 4 -15.04 -0.41 13.77
N ALA A 5 -13.94 -1.04 13.30
CA ALA A 5 -13.50 -0.93 11.91
C ALA A 5 -14.56 -1.49 10.95
N PHE A 6 -15.18 -2.63 11.28
CA PHE A 6 -16.29 -3.20 10.52
C PHE A 6 -17.46 -2.22 10.44
N ARG A 7 -17.91 -1.67 11.58
CA ARG A 7 -19.01 -0.72 11.62
C ARG A 7 -18.69 0.58 10.87
N ALA A 8 -17.45 1.05 10.95
CA ALA A 8 -17.00 2.24 10.21
C ALA A 8 -17.06 2.00 8.70
N LEU A 9 -16.58 0.85 8.22
CA LEU A 9 -16.67 0.47 6.81
C LEU A 9 -18.14 0.38 6.34
N CYS A 10 -19.01 -0.28 7.12
CA CYS A 10 -20.44 -0.34 6.81
C CYS A 10 -21.07 1.05 6.69
N ARG A 11 -20.77 1.96 7.64
CA ARG A 11 -21.25 3.34 7.61
C ARG A 11 -20.73 4.09 6.39
N LEU A 12 -19.43 4.03 6.12
CA LEU A 12 -18.78 4.69 4.98
C LEU A 12 -19.43 4.28 3.65
N LEU A 13 -19.63 2.98 3.46
CA LEU A 13 -20.21 2.44 2.24
C LEU A 13 -21.69 2.82 2.08
N ARG A 14 -22.43 2.86 3.20
CA ARG A 14 -23.84 3.23 3.23
C ARG A 14 -24.04 4.73 2.98
N SER A 15 -23.34 5.59 3.72
CA SER A 15 -23.47 7.06 3.65
C SER A 15 -23.11 7.59 2.26
N ASN A 16 -22.06 7.03 1.66
CA ASN A 16 -21.60 7.42 0.33
C ASN A 16 -22.25 6.60 -0.79
N SER A 17 -23.34 5.87 -0.51
CA SER A 17 -24.13 5.11 -1.52
C SER A 17 -23.34 4.09 -2.35
N PHE A 18 -22.20 3.61 -1.85
CA PHE A 18 -21.39 2.55 -2.47
C PHE A 18 -22.03 1.16 -2.29
N LEU A 19 -22.74 0.97 -1.19
CA LEU A 19 -23.50 -0.26 -0.89
C LEU A 19 -24.81 0.11 -0.19
N LYS A 20 -25.89 -0.57 -0.55
CA LYS A 20 -27.22 -0.32 0.02
C LYS A 20 -27.83 -1.63 0.50
N ASP A 21 -28.73 -1.51 1.47
CA ASP A 21 -29.60 -2.60 1.86
C ASP A 21 -30.45 -3.01 0.65
N THR A 22 -30.64 -4.32 0.48
CA THR A 22 -31.35 -4.84 -0.70
C THR A 22 -32.86 -4.91 -0.48
N ARG A 23 -33.62 -4.96 -1.58
CA ARG A 23 -35.09 -5.14 -1.53
C ARG A 23 -35.52 -6.43 -0.83
N LYS A 24 -34.66 -7.45 -0.79
CA LYS A 24 -34.86 -8.72 -0.07
C LYS A 24 -34.42 -8.65 1.40
N ARG A 25 -34.20 -7.45 1.96
CA ARG A 25 -33.83 -7.16 3.35
C ARG A 25 -32.42 -7.59 3.79
N LEU A 26 -31.50 -7.92 2.87
CA LEU A 26 -30.09 -8.10 3.26
C LEU A 26 -29.46 -6.74 3.55
N THR A 27 -28.92 -6.60 4.75
CA THR A 27 -28.28 -5.35 5.21
C THR A 27 -26.87 -5.22 4.62
N VAL A 28 -26.33 -4.00 4.60
CA VAL A 28 -24.92 -3.74 4.28
C VAL A 28 -23.99 -4.58 5.16
N GLU A 29 -24.29 -4.68 6.46
CA GLU A 29 -23.52 -5.48 7.43
C GLU A 29 -23.50 -6.96 7.03
N GLU A 30 -24.66 -7.53 6.68
CA GLU A 30 -24.75 -8.93 6.26
C GLU A 30 -23.97 -9.19 4.97
N GLN A 31 -24.09 -8.29 3.99
CA GLN A 31 -23.34 -8.38 2.74
C GLN A 31 -21.81 -8.37 2.97
N ILE A 32 -21.32 -7.45 3.80
CA ILE A 32 -19.88 -7.36 4.14
C ILE A 32 -19.43 -8.55 4.99
N SER A 33 -20.31 -9.08 5.85
CA SER A 33 -20.02 -10.27 6.66
C SER A 33 -19.85 -11.53 5.80
N MET A 34 -20.70 -11.70 4.77
CA MET A 34 -20.52 -12.78 3.80
C MET A 34 -19.21 -12.63 3.02
N PHE A 35 -18.92 -11.42 2.54
CA PHE A 35 -17.67 -11.14 1.82
C PHE A 35 -16.42 -11.44 2.67
N THR A 36 -16.38 -10.95 3.91
CA THR A 36 -15.24 -11.17 4.81
C THR A 36 -15.10 -12.63 5.21
N SER A 37 -16.19 -13.38 5.39
CA SER A 37 -16.14 -14.82 5.63
C SER A 37 -15.46 -15.56 4.47
N VAL A 38 -15.86 -15.25 3.23
CA VAL A 38 -15.28 -15.91 2.04
C VAL A 38 -13.84 -15.47 1.78
N VAL A 39 -13.57 -14.17 1.77
CA VAL A 39 -12.29 -13.62 1.27
C VAL A 39 -11.22 -13.52 2.36
N ALA A 40 -11.61 -13.19 3.60
CA ALA A 40 -10.64 -12.99 4.68
C ALA A 40 -10.46 -14.25 5.54
N ALA A 41 -11.54 -14.99 5.82
CA ALA A 41 -11.44 -16.24 6.59
C ALA A 41 -11.21 -17.47 5.69
N GLY A 42 -11.50 -17.38 4.39
CA GLY A 42 -11.38 -18.49 3.46
C GLY A 42 -12.51 -19.52 3.59
N ASP A 43 -13.66 -19.14 4.16
CA ASP A 43 -14.79 -20.04 4.32
C ASP A 43 -15.38 -20.43 2.96
N GLU A 44 -15.75 -21.71 2.80
CA GLU A 44 -16.48 -22.18 1.64
C GLU A 44 -17.85 -21.50 1.55
N GLN A 45 -18.29 -21.15 0.33
CA GLN A 45 -19.59 -20.50 0.12
C GLN A 45 -20.77 -21.30 0.68
N ARG A 46 -20.66 -22.64 0.74
CA ARG A 46 -21.67 -23.51 1.35
C ARG A 46 -21.80 -23.28 2.86
N ILE A 47 -20.67 -23.14 3.56
CA ILE A 47 -20.63 -22.85 5.00
C ILE A 47 -21.19 -21.46 5.27
N VAL A 48 -20.82 -20.47 4.44
CA VAL A 48 -21.39 -19.12 4.52
C VAL A 48 -22.89 -19.13 4.26
N GLY A 49 -23.36 -19.85 3.24
CA GLY A 49 -24.78 -20.01 2.95
C GLY A 49 -25.56 -20.64 4.10
N GLN A 50 -25.00 -21.66 4.76
CA GLN A 50 -25.59 -22.24 5.97
C GLN A 50 -25.60 -21.25 7.14
N ARG A 51 -24.52 -20.49 7.36
CA ARG A 51 -24.42 -19.52 8.46
C ARG A 51 -25.44 -18.38 8.33
N PHE A 52 -25.60 -17.84 7.12
CA PHE A 52 -26.47 -16.70 6.84
C PHE A 52 -27.87 -17.11 6.30
N GLN A 53 -28.14 -18.42 6.17
CA GLN A 53 -29.41 -18.95 5.66
C GLN A 53 -29.75 -18.49 4.24
N HIS A 54 -28.76 -18.48 3.36
CA HIS A 54 -28.90 -18.09 1.95
C HIS A 54 -28.39 -19.19 1.01
N SER A 55 -28.90 -19.19 -0.23
CA SER A 55 -28.35 -20.03 -1.29
C SER A 55 -26.90 -19.63 -1.62
N THR A 56 -26.10 -20.57 -2.13
CA THR A 56 -24.74 -20.29 -2.61
C THR A 56 -24.73 -19.25 -3.73
N GLU A 57 -25.76 -19.25 -4.58
CA GLU A 57 -25.97 -18.22 -5.60
C GLU A 57 -26.08 -16.81 -5.00
N THR A 58 -26.88 -16.67 -3.93
CA THR A 58 -27.05 -15.39 -3.22
C THR A 58 -25.73 -14.95 -2.57
N VAL A 59 -25.05 -15.86 -1.89
CA VAL A 59 -23.73 -15.60 -1.30
C VAL A 59 -22.75 -15.11 -2.37
N ASN A 60 -22.64 -15.82 -3.49
CA ASN A 60 -21.74 -15.45 -4.58
C ASN A 60 -22.07 -14.07 -5.17
N ALA A 61 -23.36 -13.78 -5.40
CA ALA A 61 -23.80 -12.49 -5.92
C ALA A 61 -23.38 -11.33 -5.00
N HIS A 62 -23.56 -11.48 -3.69
CA HIS A 62 -23.17 -10.45 -2.72
C HIS A 62 -21.66 -10.34 -2.55
N VAL A 63 -20.92 -11.45 -2.54
CA VAL A 63 -19.44 -11.43 -2.53
C VAL A 63 -18.92 -10.66 -3.74
N MET A 64 -19.45 -10.91 -4.94
CA MET A 64 -19.03 -10.19 -6.15
C MET A 64 -19.42 -8.71 -6.13
N ASN A 65 -20.61 -8.38 -5.63
CA ASN A 65 -21.04 -6.99 -5.48
C ASN A 65 -20.14 -6.23 -4.50
N VAL A 66 -19.89 -6.78 -3.31
CA VAL A 66 -18.99 -6.17 -2.32
C VAL A 66 -17.58 -6.04 -2.86
N LYS A 67 -17.05 -7.04 -3.59
CA LYS A 67 -15.75 -6.95 -4.27
C LYS A 67 -15.68 -5.72 -5.17
N GLN A 68 -16.65 -5.56 -6.07
CA GLN A 68 -16.69 -4.43 -7.01
C GLN A 68 -16.81 -3.10 -6.28
N THR A 69 -17.63 -3.04 -5.24
CA THR A 69 -17.77 -1.86 -4.39
C THR A 69 -16.46 -1.47 -3.70
N LEU A 70 -15.74 -2.44 -3.12
CA LEU A 70 -14.45 -2.19 -2.46
C LEU A 70 -13.36 -1.77 -3.46
N CYS A 71 -13.34 -2.37 -4.66
CA CYS A 71 -12.44 -1.92 -5.73
C CYS A 71 -12.72 -0.46 -6.13
N ARG A 72 -13.99 -0.07 -6.25
CA ARG A 72 -14.37 1.32 -6.52
C ARG A 72 -13.93 2.24 -5.39
N LEU A 73 -14.23 1.88 -4.13
CA LEU A 73 -13.77 2.64 -2.96
C LEU A 73 -12.25 2.81 -2.96
N GLY A 74 -11.50 1.76 -3.30
CA GLY A 74 -10.04 1.81 -3.42
C GLY A 74 -9.54 2.95 -4.32
N THR A 75 -10.23 3.26 -5.41
CA THR A 75 -9.86 4.39 -6.31
C THR A 75 -10.01 5.78 -5.66
N HIS A 76 -10.74 5.89 -4.55
CA HIS A 76 -10.88 7.12 -3.79
C HIS A 76 -9.88 7.22 -2.63
N LEU A 77 -9.39 6.07 -2.15
CA LEU A 77 -8.52 5.98 -0.98
C LEU A 77 -7.04 5.89 -1.35
N ILE A 78 -6.72 5.21 -2.45
CA ILE A 78 -5.35 4.99 -2.91
C ILE A 78 -5.07 6.01 -4.01
N TYR A 79 -4.46 7.12 -3.62
CA TYR A 79 -4.03 8.15 -4.55
C TYR A 79 -2.74 8.81 -4.05
N PRO A 80 -1.94 9.42 -4.94
CA PRO A 80 -0.74 10.13 -4.56
C PRO A 80 -1.04 11.30 -3.61
N THR A 81 -0.46 11.25 -2.40
CA THR A 81 -0.48 12.34 -1.42
C THR A 81 0.80 13.15 -1.61
N HIS A 82 0.74 14.24 -2.39
CA HIS A 82 1.88 15.15 -2.49
C HIS A 82 1.93 16.04 -1.25
N THR A 83 2.95 15.87 -0.42
CA THR A 83 3.26 16.82 0.64
C THR A 83 4.25 17.85 0.11
N PHE A 84 3.90 19.13 0.15
CA PHE A 84 4.85 20.21 -0.09
C PHE A 84 5.65 20.44 1.19
N GLY A 85 6.97 20.37 1.10
CA GLY A 85 7.87 20.54 2.24
C GLY A 85 8.02 19.29 3.10
N VAL A 86 8.66 19.45 4.26
CA VAL A 86 9.02 18.33 5.14
C VAL A 86 7.77 17.77 5.82
N HIS A 87 7.56 16.46 5.70
CA HIS A 87 6.42 15.79 6.32
C HIS A 87 6.43 15.95 7.86
N PRO A 88 5.26 16.16 8.52
CA PRO A 88 5.19 16.33 9.98
C PRO A 88 5.86 15.21 10.79
N THR A 89 5.72 13.95 10.37
CA THR A 89 6.38 12.77 10.96
C THR A 89 7.91 12.88 10.98
N ILE A 90 8.50 13.58 10.00
CA ILE A 90 9.94 13.86 9.97
C ILE A 90 10.24 15.09 10.81
N ALA A 91 9.60 16.22 10.51
CA ALA A 91 9.87 17.50 11.16
C ALA A 91 9.72 17.45 12.69
N GLY A 92 8.75 16.67 13.19
CA GLY A 92 8.49 16.50 14.63
C GLY A 92 9.42 15.50 15.34
N ASN A 93 10.35 14.85 14.63
CA ASN A 93 11.21 13.82 15.21
C ASN A 93 12.70 14.11 14.98
N PRO A 94 13.47 14.49 16.02
CA PRO A 94 14.91 14.77 15.92
C PRO A 94 15.76 13.57 15.46
N ARG A 95 15.23 12.35 15.50
CA ARG A 95 15.91 11.17 14.93
C ARG A 95 15.82 11.11 13.40
N ASN A 96 14.83 11.78 12.83
CA ASN A 96 14.53 11.78 11.40
C ASN A 96 14.90 13.12 10.75
N TYR A 97 14.65 14.24 11.43
CA TYR A 97 15.03 15.58 10.98
C TYR A 97 16.46 15.93 11.42
N PRO A 98 17.30 16.54 10.56
CA PRO A 98 17.04 16.93 9.17
C PRO A 98 17.33 15.81 8.13
N TRP A 99 17.73 14.63 8.58
CA TRP A 99 18.29 13.55 7.74
C TRP A 99 17.38 13.10 6.59
N PHE A 100 16.07 13.04 6.82
CA PHE A 100 15.10 12.53 5.87
C PHE A 100 14.15 13.61 5.32
N GLU A 101 14.52 14.89 5.32
CA GLU A 101 13.66 16.01 4.90
C GLU A 101 12.93 15.79 3.56
N GLY A 102 13.60 15.21 2.56
CA GLY A 102 13.04 14.92 1.24
C GLY A 102 12.31 13.57 1.12
N CYS A 103 12.22 12.79 2.19
CA CYS A 103 11.53 11.50 2.14
C CYS A 103 10.02 11.71 2.07
N ILE A 104 9.37 11.09 1.07
CA ILE A 104 7.91 11.17 0.87
C ILE A 104 7.19 9.85 1.17
N GLY A 105 7.93 8.79 1.45
CA GLY A 105 7.35 7.48 1.70
C GLY A 105 8.33 6.34 1.47
N ALA A 106 7.78 5.13 1.42
CA ALA A 106 8.52 3.91 1.18
C ALA A 106 7.88 3.07 0.06
N ILE A 107 8.72 2.31 -0.64
CA ILE A 107 8.30 1.32 -1.64
C ILE A 107 8.78 -0.05 -1.20
N ASP A 108 7.88 -1.02 -1.26
CA ASP A 108 8.23 -2.40 -1.04
C ASP A 108 7.37 -3.35 -1.87
N GLY A 109 7.91 -4.55 -2.12
CA GLY A 109 7.20 -5.65 -2.76
C GLY A 109 6.53 -6.51 -1.71
N THR A 110 5.31 -6.97 -1.97
CA THR A 110 4.60 -7.90 -1.09
C THR A 110 3.99 -9.04 -1.89
N MET A 111 4.04 -10.24 -1.31
CA MET A 111 3.44 -11.44 -1.89
C MET A 111 2.07 -11.69 -1.29
N ILE A 112 1.04 -11.72 -2.12
CA ILE A 112 -0.33 -12.05 -1.73
C ILE A 112 -0.66 -13.45 -2.26
N ASP A 113 -1.06 -14.37 -1.36
CA ASP A 113 -1.48 -15.72 -1.76
C ASP A 113 -2.60 -15.65 -2.81
N ALA A 114 -2.49 -16.49 -3.83
CA ALA A 114 -3.35 -16.41 -5.00
C ALA A 114 -3.90 -17.79 -5.41
N VAL A 115 -5.14 -17.79 -5.90
CA VAL A 115 -5.76 -18.94 -6.55
C VAL A 115 -5.85 -18.63 -8.04
N VAL A 116 -5.11 -19.40 -8.85
CA VAL A 116 -4.98 -19.13 -10.29
C VAL A 116 -5.22 -20.40 -11.13
N PRO A 117 -5.60 -20.27 -12.41
CA PRO A 117 -5.76 -21.41 -13.30
C PRO A 117 -4.48 -22.25 -13.41
N ALA A 118 -4.61 -23.56 -13.58
CA ALA A 118 -3.49 -24.49 -13.65
C ALA A 118 -2.41 -24.08 -14.68
N LYS A 119 -2.83 -23.49 -15.81
CA LYS A 119 -1.95 -23.02 -16.89
C LYS A 119 -0.95 -21.92 -16.49
N VAL A 120 -1.22 -21.14 -15.45
CA VAL A 120 -0.35 -20.05 -14.98
C VAL A 120 0.19 -20.31 -13.57
N ARG A 121 -0.09 -21.48 -13.01
CA ARG A 121 0.25 -21.82 -11.62
C ARG A 121 1.75 -21.81 -11.36
N GLU A 122 2.55 -22.31 -12.29
CA GLU A 122 4.01 -22.34 -12.14
C GLU A 122 4.63 -20.95 -12.22
N ALA A 123 4.14 -20.07 -13.10
CA ALA A 123 4.56 -18.67 -13.13
C ALA A 123 4.24 -17.97 -11.80
N ASN A 124 3.11 -18.29 -11.18
CA ASN A 124 2.69 -17.70 -9.92
C ASN A 124 3.28 -18.38 -8.68
N ARG A 125 4.16 -19.37 -8.84
CA ARG A 125 4.81 -20.02 -7.72
C ARG A 125 5.98 -19.15 -7.23
N ASN A 126 5.93 -18.71 -5.98
CA ASN A 126 7.01 -17.96 -5.38
C ASN A 126 8.19 -18.88 -4.97
N ARG A 127 9.30 -18.26 -4.52
CA ARG A 127 10.51 -18.98 -4.06
C ARG A 127 10.28 -19.94 -2.88
N HIS A 128 9.15 -19.83 -2.19
CA HIS A 128 8.75 -20.72 -1.09
C HIS A 128 7.78 -21.81 -1.55
N GLY A 129 7.54 -21.95 -2.85
CA GLY A 129 6.67 -22.96 -3.42
C GLY A 129 5.18 -22.67 -3.28
N LYS A 130 4.79 -21.49 -2.76
CA LYS A 130 3.39 -21.07 -2.64
C LYS A 130 2.94 -20.32 -3.90
N VAL A 131 1.68 -20.51 -4.28
CA VAL A 131 1.07 -19.75 -5.38
C VAL A 131 0.68 -18.37 -4.85
N ALA A 132 1.27 -17.32 -5.42
CA ALA A 132 1.10 -15.95 -4.99
C ALA A 132 1.14 -14.98 -6.18
N GLN A 133 0.68 -13.76 -5.95
CA GLN A 133 0.93 -12.60 -6.79
C GLN A 133 1.90 -11.66 -6.10
N ASN A 134 2.83 -11.10 -6.87
CA ASN A 134 3.66 -10.01 -6.40
C ASN A 134 2.88 -8.69 -6.58
N VAL A 135 2.92 -7.85 -5.56
CA VAL A 135 2.30 -6.52 -5.55
C VAL A 135 3.36 -5.53 -5.08
N LEU A 136 3.62 -4.50 -5.90
CA LEU A 136 4.42 -3.36 -5.47
C LEU A 136 3.51 -2.36 -4.77
N CYS A 137 3.91 -1.92 -3.58
CA CYS A 137 3.18 -0.94 -2.80
C CYS A 137 4.03 0.30 -2.58
N VAL A 138 3.43 1.48 -2.74
CA VAL A 138 3.97 2.75 -2.25
C VAL A 138 3.13 3.18 -1.06
N CYS A 139 3.80 3.53 0.02
CA CYS A 139 3.19 3.97 1.26
C CYS A 139 3.79 5.32 1.67
N ASP A 140 2.96 6.30 2.02
CA ASP A 140 3.44 7.57 2.54
C ASP A 140 3.87 7.48 4.01
N LEU A 141 4.33 8.59 4.57
CA LEU A 141 4.80 8.67 5.97
C LEU A 141 3.67 8.68 7.00
N ASP A 142 2.43 8.72 6.53
CA ASP A 142 1.20 8.53 7.30
C ASP A 142 0.74 7.06 7.28
N MET A 143 1.53 6.16 6.70
CA MET A 143 1.22 4.74 6.54
C MET A 143 0.01 4.48 5.63
N LYS A 144 -0.32 5.41 4.73
CA LYS A 144 -1.38 5.25 3.72
C LYS A 144 -0.78 4.72 2.42
N PHE A 145 -1.42 3.70 1.83
CA PHE A 145 -1.08 3.28 0.48
C PHE A 145 -1.47 4.36 -0.53
N THR A 146 -0.50 4.84 -1.30
CA THR A 146 -0.70 5.89 -2.31
C THR A 146 -0.64 5.35 -3.74
N PHE A 147 -0.06 4.17 -3.92
CA PHE A 147 0.00 3.46 -5.19
C PHE A 147 0.12 1.95 -4.96
N LEU A 148 -0.60 1.16 -5.76
CA LEU A 148 -0.51 -0.29 -5.79
C LEU A 148 -0.33 -0.75 -7.24
N TYR A 149 0.68 -1.58 -7.48
CA TYR A 149 0.90 -2.23 -8.77
C TYR A 149 0.67 -3.74 -8.63
N ILE A 150 -0.50 -4.18 -9.06
CA ILE A 150 -1.01 -5.54 -8.84
C ILE A 150 -0.93 -6.40 -10.11
N GLY A 151 -1.05 -7.71 -9.93
CA GLY A 151 -1.22 -8.67 -11.04
C GLY A 151 0.06 -9.32 -11.52
N TRP A 152 1.19 -9.08 -10.85
CA TRP A 152 2.45 -9.74 -11.18
C TRP A 152 2.52 -11.16 -10.65
N GLU A 153 3.24 -11.99 -11.38
CA GLU A 153 3.41 -13.38 -11.07
C GLU A 153 4.27 -13.54 -9.81
N GLY A 154 3.95 -14.49 -8.93
CA GLY A 154 4.72 -14.73 -7.71
C GLY A 154 6.18 -15.15 -7.92
N SER A 155 6.57 -15.57 -9.13
CA SER A 155 7.98 -15.81 -9.47
C SER A 155 8.74 -14.55 -9.88
N SER A 156 8.05 -13.43 -10.11
CA SER A 156 8.68 -12.17 -10.51
C SER A 156 9.47 -11.56 -9.36
N HIS A 157 10.70 -11.14 -9.67
CA HIS A 157 11.55 -10.36 -8.78
C HIS A 157 10.99 -8.95 -8.59
N ASP A 158 11.05 -8.45 -7.35
CA ASP A 158 10.55 -7.12 -6.98
C ASP A 158 11.13 -6.01 -7.86
N ALA A 159 12.43 -6.07 -8.15
CA ALA A 159 13.10 -5.11 -9.04
C ALA A 159 12.47 -5.08 -10.45
N ARG A 160 12.05 -6.23 -10.99
CA ARG A 160 11.40 -6.31 -12.31
C ARG A 160 10.01 -5.67 -12.27
N VAL A 161 9.24 -5.97 -11.22
CA VAL A 161 7.91 -5.37 -11.01
C VAL A 161 8.01 -3.85 -10.90
N PHE A 162 9.01 -3.37 -10.17
CA PHE A 162 9.31 -1.95 -10.01
C PHE A 162 9.70 -1.27 -11.32
N ILE A 163 10.63 -1.84 -12.09
CA ILE A 163 11.01 -1.27 -13.38
C ILE A 163 9.81 -1.19 -14.32
N ASP A 164 8.96 -2.22 -14.38
CA ASP A 164 7.77 -2.16 -15.23
C ASP A 164 6.77 -1.10 -14.75
N ALA A 165 6.55 -0.99 -13.43
CA ALA A 165 5.71 0.05 -12.84
C ALA A 165 6.11 1.45 -13.34
N LEU A 166 7.41 1.71 -13.43
CA LEU A 166 7.99 2.97 -13.91
C LEU A 166 8.01 3.13 -15.45
N SER A 167 7.97 2.02 -16.19
CA SER A 167 8.27 2.03 -17.63
C SER A 167 7.12 2.54 -18.49
N GLN A 168 5.88 2.55 -17.97
CA GLN A 168 4.70 2.82 -18.80
C GLN A 168 3.89 3.97 -18.21
N GLY A 169 3.70 5.05 -18.97
CA GLY A 169 2.90 6.20 -18.52
C GLY A 169 1.46 5.84 -18.12
N ARG A 170 0.90 4.75 -18.68
CA ARG A 170 -0.41 4.21 -18.29
C ARG A 170 -0.46 3.69 -16.85
N ASN A 171 0.68 3.34 -16.26
CA ASN A 171 0.75 2.86 -14.89
C ASN A 171 0.58 4.01 -13.89
N GLN A 172 0.75 5.28 -14.31
CA GLN A 172 0.55 6.46 -13.47
C GLN A 172 1.35 6.41 -12.16
N PHE A 173 2.58 5.88 -12.21
CA PHE A 173 3.45 5.81 -11.05
C PHE A 173 3.72 7.23 -10.50
N PRO A 174 3.59 7.48 -9.18
CA PRO A 174 3.80 8.79 -8.59
C PRO A 174 5.29 9.10 -8.44
N MET A 175 5.91 9.60 -9.50
CA MET A 175 7.32 9.99 -9.47
C MET A 175 7.57 11.11 -8.44
N PRO A 176 8.64 11.03 -7.63
CA PRO A 176 9.02 12.10 -6.72
C PRO A 176 9.35 13.38 -7.47
N LEU A 177 9.03 14.53 -6.87
CA LEU A 177 9.51 15.82 -7.33
C LEU A 177 11.01 15.97 -7.04
N ASP A 178 11.64 16.93 -7.72
CA ASP A 178 13.03 17.27 -7.46
C ASP A 178 13.27 17.58 -5.96
N GLY A 179 14.36 17.04 -5.41
CA GLY A 179 14.68 17.11 -3.98
C GLY A 179 13.95 16.09 -3.11
N HIS A 180 12.99 15.34 -3.65
CA HIS A 180 12.23 14.32 -2.92
C HIS A 180 12.58 12.90 -3.39
N TYR A 181 12.38 11.92 -2.51
CA TYR A 181 12.68 10.52 -2.79
C TYR A 181 11.83 9.57 -1.94
N TYR A 182 11.63 8.36 -2.46
CA TYR A 182 11.15 7.23 -1.69
C TYR A 182 12.31 6.45 -1.09
N LEU A 183 12.12 5.95 0.14
CA LEU A 183 12.96 4.88 0.67
C LEU A 183 12.56 3.56 0.03
N VAL A 184 13.54 2.76 -0.39
CA VAL A 184 13.30 1.48 -1.06
C VAL A 184 14.15 0.38 -0.41
N ASP A 185 13.81 -0.90 -0.60
CA ASP A 185 14.70 -2.00 -0.24
C ASP A 185 16.00 -1.98 -1.08
N SER A 186 17.05 -2.60 -0.54
CA SER A 186 18.33 -2.85 -1.19
C SER A 186 18.26 -3.59 -2.52
N ALA A 187 17.17 -4.32 -2.78
CA ALA A 187 16.91 -4.98 -4.06
C ALA A 187 16.58 -4.00 -5.20
N TYR A 188 16.23 -2.75 -4.88
CA TYR A 188 15.88 -1.72 -5.86
C TYR A 188 17.08 -0.83 -6.23
N PRO A 189 17.10 -0.25 -7.43
CA PRO A 189 18.17 0.64 -7.86
C PRO A 189 18.32 1.87 -6.97
N CYS A 190 19.57 2.27 -6.68
CA CYS A 190 19.87 3.59 -6.16
C CYS A 190 19.93 4.57 -7.32
N THR A 191 18.89 5.38 -7.48
CA THR A 191 18.80 6.38 -8.54
C THR A 191 17.92 7.54 -8.13
N ARG A 192 17.97 8.69 -8.80
CA ARG A 192 17.18 9.88 -8.46
C ARG A 192 15.71 9.53 -8.18
N GLY A 193 15.26 9.93 -6.98
CA GLY A 193 13.93 9.62 -6.47
C GLY A 193 13.80 8.31 -5.67
N PHE A 194 14.83 7.45 -5.64
CA PHE A 194 14.78 6.15 -4.97
C PHE A 194 16.06 5.89 -4.17
N MET A 195 15.93 5.87 -2.85
CA MET A 195 17.04 5.74 -1.91
C MET A 195 17.00 4.38 -1.20
N PRO A 196 17.85 3.41 -1.57
CA PRO A 196 18.02 2.18 -0.81
C PRO A 196 18.83 2.43 0.47
N PRO A 197 18.89 1.48 1.41
CA PRO A 197 19.67 1.61 2.63
C PRO A 197 21.16 1.73 2.34
N TYR A 198 21.90 2.33 3.27
CA TYR A 198 23.37 2.38 3.19
C TYR A 198 23.97 0.97 3.27
N PRO A 199 24.78 0.53 2.28
CA PRO A 199 25.17 -0.87 2.14
C PRO A 199 26.30 -1.33 3.07
N ARG A 200 27.08 -0.39 3.65
CA ARG A 200 28.34 -0.74 4.35
C ARG A 200 28.15 -1.16 5.81
N GLU A 201 26.97 -0.95 6.40
CA GLU A 201 26.69 -1.34 7.78
C GLU A 201 25.44 -2.23 7.83
N ARG A 202 25.53 -3.38 8.51
CA ARG A 202 24.33 -4.18 8.80
C ARG A 202 23.58 -3.46 9.91
N TYR A 203 22.48 -2.78 9.57
CA TYR A 203 21.54 -2.29 10.57
C TYR A 203 21.00 -3.48 11.37
N HIS A 204 21.49 -3.67 12.60
CA HIS A 204 20.97 -4.71 13.46
C HIS A 204 19.59 -4.28 13.97
N ARG A 205 18.57 -5.13 13.82
CA ARG A 205 17.20 -4.88 14.34
C ARG A 205 17.22 -4.53 15.84
N SER A 206 18.24 -4.95 16.59
CA SER A 206 18.48 -4.67 18.01
C SER A 206 18.78 -3.20 18.32
N ASP A 207 19.38 -2.44 17.39
CA ASP A 207 19.70 -1.01 17.63
C ASP A 207 18.44 -0.12 17.62
N ARG A 208 17.32 -0.69 17.16
CA ARG A 208 15.98 -0.12 17.24
C ARG A 208 15.13 -0.76 18.36
N GLN A 209 15.67 -1.62 19.22
CA GLN A 209 14.96 -2.12 20.42
C GLN A 209 14.92 -1.07 21.54
N GLY A 210 14.52 0.15 21.20
CA GLY A 210 13.87 1.07 22.12
C GLY A 210 12.45 1.25 21.61
N GLN A 211 11.50 0.49 22.17
CA GLN A 211 10.07 0.51 21.83
C GLN A 211 9.68 -0.03 20.44
N ARG A 212 10.10 -1.24 20.08
CA ARG A 212 9.37 -2.03 19.06
C ARG A 212 8.17 -2.73 19.70
N GLY A 213 7.16 -1.96 20.06
CA GLY A 213 5.84 -2.38 19.67
C GLY A 213 5.73 -2.00 18.20
N PHE A 214 5.67 -2.95 17.27
CA PHE A 214 4.70 -2.73 16.20
C PHE A 214 3.40 -2.62 16.98
N LYS A 215 2.98 -1.40 17.35
CA LYS A 215 1.60 -1.18 17.77
C LYS A 215 0.85 -1.60 16.51
N GLY A 216 0.47 -2.87 16.42
CA GLY A 216 -0.51 -3.29 15.42
C GLY A 216 -1.59 -2.23 15.52
N MET A 217 -1.86 -1.51 14.43
CA MET A 217 -2.69 -0.31 14.45
C MET A 217 -3.95 -0.62 15.26
N THR A 218 -3.93 -0.19 16.52
CA THR A 218 -5.10 -0.24 17.40
C THR A 218 -5.93 0.93 16.92
N THR A 219 -6.90 0.60 16.06
CA THR A 219 -8.31 1.02 16.14
C THR A 219 -8.72 1.75 17.44
N PRO A 220 -9.91 2.38 17.50
CA PRO A 220 -10.72 3.10 16.51
C PRO A 220 -10.45 4.62 16.54
N ASN A 221 -9.52 5.09 17.38
CA ASN A 221 -9.11 6.49 17.57
C ASN A 221 -7.81 6.83 16.83
N ASP A 222 -7.38 5.98 15.90
CA ASP A 222 -6.35 6.39 14.97
C ASP A 222 -6.93 7.51 14.10
N TRP A 223 -6.23 8.63 14.02
CA TRP A 223 -6.63 9.77 13.20
C TRP A 223 -6.89 9.35 11.74
N LEU A 224 -6.20 8.29 11.28
CA LEU A 224 -6.43 7.60 10.01
C LEU A 224 -7.88 7.12 9.83
N PHE A 225 -8.50 6.57 10.88
CA PHE A 225 -9.91 6.16 10.85
C PHE A 225 -10.87 7.34 11.04
N GLU A 226 -10.46 8.41 11.72
CA GLU A 226 -11.27 9.62 11.90
C GLU A 226 -11.42 10.41 10.60
N ASP A 227 -10.34 10.56 9.83
CA ASP A 227 -10.35 11.15 8.47
C ASP A 227 -11.44 10.51 7.59
N TRP A 228 -11.64 9.20 7.72
CA TRP A 228 -12.57 8.45 6.90
C TRP A 228 -14.02 8.52 7.39
N ARG A 229 -14.27 8.80 8.68
CA ARG A 229 -15.64 8.81 9.24
C ARG A 229 -16.52 9.87 8.59
N ASN A 230 -15.93 10.98 8.18
CA ASN A 230 -16.63 12.14 7.62
C ASN A 230 -16.30 12.38 6.14
N MET A 231 -15.69 11.39 5.46
CA MET A 231 -15.29 11.55 4.07
C MET A 231 -16.53 11.50 3.17
N GLU A 232 -16.86 12.62 2.55
CA GLU A 232 -17.88 12.71 1.50
C GLU A 232 -17.27 12.28 0.17
N LEU A 233 -17.68 11.11 -0.30
CA LEU A 233 -17.20 10.48 -1.52
C LEU A 233 -18.35 10.39 -2.52
N SER A 234 -18.10 10.87 -3.75
CA SER A 234 -18.99 10.58 -4.86
C SER A 234 -18.87 9.09 -5.25
N PRO A 235 -19.98 8.39 -5.57
CA PRO A 235 -19.93 7.06 -6.17
C PRO A 235 -19.24 7.02 -7.54
N SER A 236 -19.12 8.17 -8.23
CA SER A 236 -18.36 8.25 -9.48
C SER A 236 -16.86 8.22 -9.17
N SER A 237 -16.09 7.42 -9.91
CA SER A 237 -14.63 7.37 -9.79
C SER A 237 -14.04 8.78 -9.80
N ARG A 238 -13.18 9.07 -8.82
CA ARG A 238 -12.45 10.35 -8.79
C ARG A 238 -11.63 10.46 -10.08
N ALA A 239 -11.84 11.52 -10.85
CA ALA A 239 -10.87 11.87 -11.89
C ALA A 239 -9.56 12.17 -11.17
N TYR A 240 -8.49 11.46 -11.49
CA TYR A 240 -7.16 11.78 -10.94
C TYR A 240 -6.84 13.23 -11.37
N PRO A 241 -6.72 14.18 -10.43
CA PRO A 241 -6.44 15.57 -10.79
C PRO A 241 -5.06 15.74 -11.44
N TYR A 242 -4.20 14.74 -11.28
CA TYR A 242 -2.90 14.63 -11.93
C TYR A 242 -2.95 13.60 -13.04
N ALA A 243 -3.69 13.92 -14.10
CA ALA A 243 -3.41 13.37 -15.40
C ALA A 243 -2.00 13.84 -15.78
N ALA A 244 -1.02 12.97 -15.52
CA ALA A 244 0.33 13.01 -16.09
C ALA A 244 1.05 14.37 -15.99
N ALA A 245 1.94 14.50 -15.00
CA ALA A 245 3.28 14.95 -15.37
C ALA A 245 3.84 13.89 -16.34
N SER A 246 3.44 14.03 -17.60
CA SER A 246 3.78 13.14 -18.69
C SER A 246 5.30 13.12 -18.85
N GLY A 247 5.86 11.91 -18.94
CA GLY A 247 7.17 11.72 -19.58
C GLY A 247 8.41 11.67 -18.69
N HIS A 248 8.32 11.76 -17.37
CA HIS A 248 9.51 11.53 -16.53
C HIS A 248 9.75 10.03 -16.35
N HIS A 249 10.37 9.41 -17.36
CA HIS A 249 11.03 8.13 -17.14
C HIS A 249 12.02 8.28 -15.99
N PRO A 250 12.17 7.27 -15.12
CA PRO A 250 13.19 7.29 -14.09
C PRO A 250 14.55 7.51 -14.77
N ASP A 251 15.27 8.51 -14.30
CA ASP A 251 16.63 8.75 -14.75
C ASP A 251 17.51 7.62 -14.20
N MET A 252 17.75 6.60 -15.02
CA MET A 252 18.55 5.42 -14.68
C MET A 252 20.03 5.58 -15.03
N THR A 253 20.50 6.81 -15.24
CA THR A 253 21.90 7.09 -15.59
C THR A 253 22.85 6.82 -14.42
N VAL A 254 24.13 6.63 -14.74
CA VAL A 254 25.19 6.46 -13.74
C VAL A 254 25.34 7.74 -12.90
N GLU A 255 25.13 8.90 -13.50
CA GLU A 255 25.14 10.21 -12.86
C GLU A 255 24.04 10.32 -11.81
N SER A 256 22.81 9.94 -12.17
CA SER A 256 21.65 9.89 -11.27
C SER A 256 21.88 8.93 -10.09
N ALA A 257 22.43 7.75 -10.38
CA ALA A 257 22.80 6.78 -9.35
C ALA A 257 23.88 7.32 -8.39
N ARG A 258 24.92 7.97 -8.91
CA ARG A 258 25.98 8.59 -8.10
C ARG A 258 25.43 9.73 -7.25
N ALA A 259 24.55 10.57 -7.80
CA ALA A 259 23.96 11.67 -7.07
C ALA A 259 23.13 11.19 -5.88
N MET A 260 22.27 10.18 -6.05
CA MET A 260 21.53 9.63 -4.91
C MET A 260 22.40 8.86 -3.93
N ALA A 261 23.40 8.13 -4.40
CA ALA A 261 24.35 7.48 -3.52
C ALA A 261 25.10 8.52 -2.65
N ALA A 262 25.51 9.65 -3.22
CA ALA A 262 26.14 10.72 -2.47
C ALA A 262 25.22 11.31 -1.39
N ILE A 263 23.94 11.55 -1.71
CA ILE A 263 22.94 12.02 -0.73
C ILE A 263 22.76 10.99 0.38
N ARG A 264 22.56 9.72 0.03
CA ARG A 264 22.40 8.63 1.00
C ARG A 264 23.61 8.50 1.92
N ASP A 265 24.82 8.54 1.35
CA ASP A 265 26.06 8.35 2.08
C ASP A 265 26.35 9.55 2.99
N ASP A 266 26.10 10.79 2.55
CA ASP A 266 26.19 11.99 3.38
C ASP A 266 25.23 11.92 4.58
N ILE A 267 23.98 11.51 4.36
CA ILE A 267 23.02 11.26 5.45
C ILE A 267 23.57 10.23 6.43
N ALA A 268 24.03 9.07 5.93
CA ALA A 268 24.51 7.98 6.77
C ALA A 268 25.73 8.37 7.60
N ILE A 269 26.69 9.07 6.99
CA ILE A 269 27.93 9.54 7.65
C ILE A 269 27.58 10.56 8.73
N ARG A 270 26.79 11.60 8.43
CA ARG A 270 26.41 12.62 9.42
C ARG A 270 25.60 12.05 10.57
N MET A 271 24.69 11.10 10.29
CA MET A 271 23.95 10.39 11.33
C MET A 271 24.87 9.57 12.25
N TRP A 272 25.96 9.01 11.71
CA TRP A 272 26.96 8.27 12.49
C TRP A 272 27.80 9.19 13.36
N GLU A 273 28.29 10.30 12.80
CA GLU A 273 29.05 11.33 13.52
C GLU A 273 28.23 11.93 14.67
N ALA A 274 26.98 12.30 14.40
CA ALA A 274 26.06 12.85 15.40
C ALA A 274 25.78 11.88 16.56
N LYS A 275 25.83 10.56 16.33
CA LYS A 275 25.71 9.55 17.39
C LYS A 275 27.00 9.33 18.18
N SER A 276 28.15 9.55 17.54
CA SER A 276 29.46 9.24 18.10
C SER A 276 30.04 10.38 18.95
N GLY A 277 29.39 11.54 18.99
CA GLY A 277 29.74 12.64 19.89
C GLY A 277 31.09 13.30 19.58
N HIS A 278 31.52 13.28 18.31
CA HIS A 278 32.70 13.99 17.82
C HIS A 278 32.28 15.19 16.98
#